data_AF-A0A2T0KNK6-F1
#
_entry.id   AF-A0A2T0KNK6-F1
#
_cell.length_a   1.000
_cell.length_b   1.000
_cell.length_c   1.000
_cell.angle_alpha   90.00
_cell.angle_beta   90.00
_cell.angle_gamma   90.00
#
_symmetry.space_group_name_H-M   'P 1'
#
loop_
_entity.id
_entity.type
_entity.pdbx_description
1 polymer ?
#
loop_
_entity_poly.entity_id
_entity_poly.type
_entity_poly.pdbx_seq_one_letter_code
_entity_poly.pdbx_strand_id
1 'polypeptide(L)'
;MPLRAHLAGLFDPPPDPEVLTDADGWTADPEFWPAYLLVAASAWTAPLSFDADPADVEQYAEALHDTDCWPHLTVDLHSGHRLHILFRNHEDDLGLDYLLQPAGTDDLIEVVTLEGHFRGPALSWSELETFADRPRALLLLLPMLGADDRPADAGGRVSAALTAVGVRRNRRKLARELLTPGNRMWGSVEWVERAGALVCLGRHSVRGPDCPPERRALLAEAFGGG
;
A
#
# COMPACT_ATOMS: atom_id res chain seq x y z
N MET A 1 7.45 -1.66 -20.19
CA MET A 1 7.06 -1.85 -18.78
C MET A 1 6.44 -0.55 -18.30
N PRO A 2 5.16 -0.55 -17.89
CA PRO A 2 4.40 0.65 -17.50
C PRO A 2 5.16 1.58 -16.53
N LEU A 3 5.80 1.02 -15.52
CA LEU A 3 6.58 1.77 -14.53
C LEU A 3 7.74 2.58 -15.14
N ARG A 4 8.45 2.05 -16.15
CA ARG A 4 9.53 2.80 -16.82
C ARG A 4 9.01 4.05 -17.52
N ALA A 5 7.87 3.94 -18.20
CA ALA A 5 7.26 5.08 -18.88
C ALA A 5 6.74 6.11 -17.87
N HIS A 6 6.18 5.66 -16.76
CA HIS A 6 5.74 6.53 -15.67
C HIS A 6 6.91 7.32 -15.06
N LEU A 7 8.01 6.65 -14.70
CA LEU A 7 9.20 7.31 -14.14
C LEU A 7 9.80 8.35 -15.08
N ALA A 8 9.85 8.05 -16.38
CA ALA A 8 10.38 8.98 -17.37
C ALA A 8 9.60 10.30 -17.45
N GLY A 9 8.34 10.32 -16.99
CA GLY A 9 7.50 11.51 -16.96
C GLY A 9 7.49 12.25 -15.61
N LEU A 10 8.09 11.70 -14.56
CA LEU A 10 8.05 12.27 -13.21
C LEU A 10 9.24 13.18 -12.90
N PHE A 11 10.42 12.89 -13.46
CA PHE A 11 11.67 13.57 -13.12
C PHE A 11 12.36 14.15 -14.36
N ASP A 12 13.10 15.24 -14.17
CA ASP A 12 13.96 15.86 -15.18
C ASP A 12 15.37 16.14 -14.59
N PRO A 13 16.41 15.38 -14.99
CA PRO A 13 16.37 14.28 -15.95
C PRO A 13 15.63 13.04 -15.39
N PRO A 14 15.11 12.16 -16.26
CA PRO A 14 14.47 10.93 -15.80
C PRO A 14 15.51 9.98 -15.17
N PRO A 15 15.12 9.18 -14.15
CA PRO A 15 15.99 8.18 -13.57
C PRO A 15 16.35 7.10 -14.60
N ASP A 16 17.50 6.45 -14.41
CA ASP A 16 17.89 5.31 -15.25
C ASP A 16 16.85 4.20 -15.10
N PRO A 17 16.19 3.73 -16.17
CA PRO A 17 15.20 2.65 -16.09
C PRO A 17 15.75 1.31 -15.58
N GLU A 18 17.07 1.16 -15.47
CA GLU A 18 17.74 0.00 -14.88
C GLU A 18 17.70 -0.03 -13.35
N VAL A 19 17.40 1.10 -12.67
CA VAL A 19 17.24 1.11 -11.21
C VAL A 19 16.00 0.35 -10.74
N LEU A 20 15.01 0.16 -11.61
CA LEU A 20 13.77 -0.54 -11.26
C LEU A 20 14.05 -2.04 -11.03
N THR A 21 13.81 -2.48 -9.80
CA THR A 21 14.03 -3.86 -9.36
C THR A 21 12.71 -4.54 -9.04
N ASP A 22 12.44 -5.68 -9.66
CA ASP A 22 11.31 -6.53 -9.29
C ASP A 22 11.59 -7.18 -7.93
N ALA A 23 10.78 -6.84 -6.94
CA ALA A 23 10.92 -7.25 -5.55
C ALA A 23 9.84 -8.26 -5.11
N ASP A 24 9.05 -8.85 -6.02
CA ASP A 24 8.03 -9.85 -5.65
C ASP A 24 8.65 -11.03 -4.87
N GLY A 25 9.88 -11.43 -5.25
CA GLY A 25 10.65 -12.46 -4.56
C GLY A 25 11.07 -12.10 -3.14
N TRP A 26 11.22 -10.81 -2.83
CA TRP A 26 11.68 -10.32 -1.52
C TRP A 26 10.64 -10.61 -0.43
N THR A 27 9.37 -10.79 -0.80
CA THR A 27 8.30 -11.16 0.14
C THR A 27 8.51 -12.52 0.83
N ALA A 28 9.49 -13.31 0.37
CA ALA A 28 9.93 -14.55 0.99
C ALA A 28 11.07 -14.36 2.01
N ASP A 29 11.75 -13.22 2.00
CA ASP A 29 12.83 -12.91 2.93
C ASP A 29 12.26 -12.74 4.35
N PRO A 30 12.91 -13.27 5.39
CA PRO A 30 12.44 -13.14 6.77
C PRO A 30 12.30 -11.68 7.23
N GLU A 31 13.17 -10.79 6.74
CA GLU A 31 13.27 -9.39 7.13
C GLU A 31 12.28 -8.49 6.34
N PHE A 32 11.77 -8.94 5.19
CA PHE A 32 10.92 -8.12 4.32
C PHE A 32 9.65 -7.63 5.03
N TRP A 33 8.87 -8.53 5.63
CA TRP A 33 7.60 -8.14 6.24
C TRP A 33 7.75 -7.21 7.45
N PRO A 34 8.67 -7.46 8.41
CA PRO A 34 8.88 -6.49 9.48
C PRO A 34 9.41 -5.15 8.96
N ALA A 35 10.27 -5.12 7.93
CA ALA A 35 10.76 -3.88 7.33
C ALA A 35 9.65 -3.11 6.58
N TYR A 36 8.89 -3.79 5.73
CA TYR A 36 7.77 -3.21 4.99
C TYR A 36 6.72 -2.61 5.94
N LEU A 37 6.31 -3.34 6.98
CA LEU A 37 5.31 -2.84 7.93
C LEU A 37 5.84 -1.68 8.77
N LEU A 38 7.14 -1.65 9.06
CA LEU A 38 7.79 -0.52 9.71
C LEU A 38 7.74 0.72 8.83
N VAL A 39 8.15 0.59 7.56
CA VAL A 39 8.20 1.71 6.60
C VAL A 39 6.80 2.18 6.18
N ALA A 40 5.98 1.28 5.64
CA ALA A 40 4.71 1.64 5.01
C ALA A 40 3.58 1.93 6.01
N ALA A 41 3.66 1.40 7.24
CA ALA A 41 2.57 1.48 8.22
C ALA A 41 3.02 1.95 9.62
N SER A 42 4.27 2.41 9.76
CA SER A 42 4.84 2.88 11.03
C SER A 42 4.66 1.88 12.18
N ALA A 43 4.79 0.58 11.88
CA ALA A 43 4.56 -0.50 12.84
C ALA A 43 5.82 -0.84 13.63
N TRP A 44 6.14 -0.03 14.63
CA TRP A 44 7.32 -0.14 15.49
C TRP A 44 7.46 -1.48 16.20
N THR A 45 6.35 -2.19 16.46
CA THR A 45 6.42 -3.52 17.09
C THR A 45 6.64 -4.66 16.11
N ALA A 46 6.79 -4.39 14.81
CA ALA A 46 6.97 -5.41 13.79
C ALA A 46 8.26 -6.24 13.98
N PRO A 47 9.49 -5.67 14.11
CA PRO A 47 10.71 -6.47 14.29
C PRO A 47 10.58 -7.49 15.43
N LEU A 48 10.13 -6.99 16.59
CA LEU A 48 9.89 -7.84 17.74
C LEU A 48 8.83 -8.90 17.43
N SER A 49 7.70 -8.58 16.81
CA SER A 49 6.63 -9.56 16.56
C SER A 49 7.03 -10.69 15.60
N PHE A 50 7.94 -10.41 14.67
CA PHE A 50 8.53 -11.40 13.75
C PHE A 50 9.68 -12.22 14.37
N ASP A 51 10.14 -11.86 15.58
CA ASP A 51 11.34 -12.43 16.21
C ASP A 51 12.62 -12.15 15.41
N ALA A 52 12.63 -11.03 14.67
CA ALA A 52 13.78 -10.55 13.92
C ALA A 52 14.65 -9.63 14.79
N ASP A 53 15.94 -9.57 14.47
CA ASP A 53 16.85 -8.57 15.05
C ASP A 53 16.45 -7.18 14.54
N PRO A 54 16.19 -6.20 15.43
CA PRO A 54 15.89 -4.84 15.00
C PRO A 54 16.94 -4.22 14.07
N ALA A 55 18.23 -4.55 14.24
CA ALA A 55 19.30 -4.02 13.38
C ALA A 55 19.24 -4.60 11.96
N ASP A 56 18.94 -5.89 11.81
CA ASP A 56 18.77 -6.52 10.50
C ASP A 56 17.53 -5.95 9.79
N VAL A 57 16.44 -5.72 10.52
CA VAL A 57 15.23 -5.09 9.96
C VAL A 57 15.48 -3.64 9.56
N GLU A 58 16.22 -2.88 10.35
CA GLU A 58 16.61 -1.49 10.03
C GLU A 58 17.48 -1.46 8.77
N GLN A 59 18.49 -2.34 8.67
CA GLN A 59 19.32 -2.47 7.48
C GLN A 59 18.48 -2.84 6.24
N TYR A 60 17.52 -3.75 6.38
CA TYR A 60 16.63 -4.12 5.27
C TYR A 60 15.71 -2.95 4.89
N ALA A 61 15.22 -2.17 5.86
CA ALA A 61 14.41 -0.98 5.63
C ALA A 61 15.20 0.16 4.96
N GLU A 62 16.50 0.27 5.26
CA GLU A 62 17.42 1.16 4.54
C GLU A 62 17.62 0.69 3.09
N ALA A 63 17.79 -0.62 2.87
CA ALA A 63 17.93 -1.19 1.52
C ALA A 63 16.66 -1.01 0.65
N LEU A 64 15.47 -0.97 1.26
CA LEU A 64 14.24 -0.60 0.55
C LEU A 64 14.28 0.84 0.00
N HIS A 65 15.13 1.70 0.57
CA HIS A 65 15.31 3.11 0.16
C HIS A 65 16.65 3.38 -0.53
N ASP A 66 17.34 2.34 -1.01
CA ASP A 66 18.59 2.49 -1.75
C ASP A 66 18.36 3.29 -3.05
N THR A 67 19.12 4.35 -3.28
CA THR A 67 18.93 5.22 -4.45
C THR A 67 19.32 4.55 -5.76
N ASP A 68 20.18 3.52 -5.69
CA ASP A 68 20.60 2.72 -6.84
C ASP A 68 19.62 1.58 -7.18
N CYS A 69 18.63 1.34 -6.32
CA CYS A 69 17.65 0.26 -6.46
C CYS A 69 16.25 0.75 -6.07
N TRP A 70 15.30 0.71 -7.00
CA TRP A 70 13.91 1.12 -6.78
C TRP A 70 13.02 -0.13 -6.79
N PRO A 71 12.87 -0.82 -5.64
CA PRO A 71 12.01 -1.99 -5.51
C PRO A 71 10.58 -1.68 -5.93
N HIS A 72 9.99 -2.60 -6.69
CA HIS A 72 8.55 -2.60 -6.90
C HIS A 72 7.94 -3.98 -6.70
N LEU A 73 6.72 -4.00 -6.20
CA LEU A 73 5.90 -5.19 -5.98
C LEU A 73 4.62 -5.07 -6.81
N THR A 74 4.12 -6.20 -7.32
CA THR A 74 2.84 -6.24 -8.04
C THR A 74 1.78 -6.98 -7.25
N VAL A 75 0.61 -6.36 -7.09
CA VAL A 75 -0.58 -6.99 -6.49
C VAL A 75 -1.66 -7.10 -7.56
N ASP A 76 -2.07 -8.33 -7.87
CA ASP A 76 -3.26 -8.56 -8.71
C ASP A 76 -4.52 -8.11 -8.00
N LEU A 77 -5.33 -7.30 -8.67
CA LEU A 77 -6.60 -6.80 -8.19
C LEU A 77 -7.78 -7.50 -8.90
N HIS A 78 -8.99 -6.96 -8.74
CA HIS A 78 -10.18 -7.49 -9.41
C HIS A 78 -10.16 -7.17 -10.91
N SER A 79 -10.97 -7.86 -11.70
CA SER A 79 -11.16 -7.63 -13.14
C SER A 79 -9.87 -7.53 -13.98
N GLY A 80 -8.76 -8.12 -13.51
CA GLY A 80 -7.47 -8.06 -14.21
C GLY A 80 -6.70 -6.75 -14.06
N HIS A 81 -7.15 -5.86 -13.17
CA HIS A 81 -6.39 -4.69 -12.73
C HIS A 81 -5.18 -5.12 -11.91
N ARG A 82 -4.12 -4.30 -11.90
CA ARG A 82 -2.92 -4.53 -11.09
C ARG A 82 -2.56 -3.28 -10.30
N LEU A 83 -2.00 -3.46 -9.11
CA LEU A 83 -1.40 -2.37 -8.34
C LEU A 83 0.10 -2.58 -8.26
N HIS A 84 0.86 -1.56 -8.60
CA HIS A 84 2.30 -1.52 -8.40
C HIS A 84 2.60 -0.72 -7.14
N ILE A 85 3.38 -1.30 -6.24
CA ILE A 85 3.87 -0.64 -5.04
C ILE A 85 5.33 -0.32 -5.30
N LEU A 86 5.68 0.96 -5.42
CA LEU A 86 7.00 1.42 -5.84
C LEU A 86 7.67 2.17 -4.69
N PHE A 87 8.85 1.70 -4.27
CA PHE A 87 9.78 2.48 -3.47
C PHE A 87 10.50 3.45 -4.40
N ARG A 88 10.01 4.68 -4.43
CA ARG A 88 10.54 5.76 -5.26
C ARG A 88 11.75 6.35 -4.55
N ASN A 89 12.93 5.89 -4.92
CA ASN A 89 14.18 6.22 -4.23
C ASN A 89 14.97 7.34 -4.93
N HIS A 90 14.28 8.42 -5.30
CA HIS A 90 14.94 9.60 -5.84
C HIS A 90 15.61 10.39 -4.70
N GLU A 91 16.86 10.80 -4.85
CA GLU A 91 17.65 11.49 -3.80
C GLU A 91 16.90 12.69 -3.19
N ASP A 92 16.22 13.48 -4.02
CA ASP A 92 15.47 14.67 -3.58
C ASP A 92 14.02 14.40 -3.16
N ASP A 93 13.48 13.20 -3.41
CA ASP A 93 12.05 12.91 -3.22
C ASP A 93 11.82 11.41 -3.02
N LEU A 94 12.27 10.91 -1.86
CA LEU A 94 12.04 9.54 -1.41
C LEU A 94 10.56 9.31 -1.08
N GLY A 95 10.00 8.17 -1.45
CA GLY A 95 8.64 7.82 -1.05
C GLY A 95 8.18 6.42 -1.43
N LEU A 96 6.95 6.10 -1.02
CA LEU A 96 6.27 4.87 -1.36
C LEU A 96 4.97 5.18 -2.10
N ASP A 97 4.91 4.77 -3.36
CA ASP A 97 3.81 5.04 -4.28
C ASP A 97 3.01 3.77 -4.58
N TYR A 98 1.69 3.93 -4.68
CA TYR A 98 0.77 2.90 -5.11
C TYR A 98 0.16 3.35 -6.43
N LEU A 99 0.44 2.60 -7.49
CA LEU A 99 0.11 2.94 -8.86
C LEU A 99 -0.83 1.88 -9.43
N LEU A 100 -2.08 2.25 -9.71
CA LEU A 100 -3.05 1.39 -10.35
C LEU A 100 -2.76 1.30 -11.85
N GLN A 101 -2.62 0.09 -12.36
CA GLN A 101 -2.66 -0.24 -13.77
C GLN A 101 -4.05 -0.77 -14.14
N PRO A 102 -4.85 -0.01 -14.93
CA PRO A 102 -6.11 -0.51 -15.46
C PRO A 102 -5.94 -1.77 -16.32
N ALA A 103 -6.94 -2.65 -16.30
CA ALA A 103 -6.92 -3.87 -17.09
C ALA A 103 -6.81 -3.54 -18.59
N GLY A 104 -5.88 -4.19 -19.29
CA GLY A 104 -5.69 -4.00 -20.72
C GLY A 104 -5.01 -2.70 -21.14
N THR A 105 -4.50 -1.89 -20.19
CA THR A 105 -3.74 -0.67 -20.50
C THR A 105 -2.31 -0.75 -19.95
N ASP A 106 -1.41 0.08 -20.50
CA ASP A 106 -0.08 0.33 -19.95
C ASP A 106 -0.02 1.63 -19.14
N ASP A 107 -1.15 2.32 -18.99
CA ASP A 107 -1.24 3.55 -18.22
C ASP A 107 -1.19 3.26 -16.71
N LEU A 108 -0.53 4.14 -15.95
CA LEU A 108 -0.49 4.09 -14.50
C LEU A 108 -1.23 5.28 -13.90
N ILE A 109 -2.03 4.99 -12.89
CA ILE A 109 -2.80 5.96 -12.12
C ILE A 109 -2.28 5.93 -10.69
N GLU A 110 -1.63 7.00 -10.26
CA GLU A 110 -1.25 7.17 -8.86
C GLU A 110 -2.51 7.26 -7.98
N VAL A 111 -2.55 6.43 -6.93
CA VAL A 111 -3.68 6.37 -5.99
C VAL A 111 -3.30 6.67 -4.55
N VAL A 112 -2.06 6.34 -4.14
CA VAL A 112 -1.50 6.69 -2.83
C VAL A 112 -0.02 7.04 -3.01
N THR A 113 0.43 8.06 -2.27
CA THR A 113 1.84 8.47 -2.16
C THR A 113 2.07 8.79 -0.69
N LEU A 114 2.92 8.01 -0.01
CA LEU A 114 3.09 8.09 1.46
C LEU A 114 4.12 9.13 1.93
N GLU A 115 4.84 9.77 1.00
CA GLU A 115 5.78 10.87 1.28
C GLU A 115 5.65 11.96 0.19
N GLY A 116 6.34 13.10 0.34
CA GLY A 116 6.30 14.19 -0.65
C GLY A 116 4.94 14.91 -0.71
N HIS A 117 4.30 14.93 -1.89
CA HIS A 117 2.99 15.59 -2.11
C HIS A 117 1.76 14.85 -1.56
N PHE A 118 2.00 13.83 -0.73
CA PHE A 118 1.02 13.08 0.07
C PHE A 118 -0.39 12.96 -0.52
N ARG A 119 -0.72 11.76 -1.01
CA ARG A 119 -2.06 11.44 -1.52
C ARG A 119 -2.60 10.16 -0.91
N GLY A 120 -3.90 10.18 -0.62
CA GLY A 120 -4.62 9.04 -0.04
C GLY A 120 -5.65 9.47 1.02
N PRO A 121 -6.40 8.52 1.60
CA PRO A 121 -6.42 7.08 1.30
C PRO A 121 -7.02 6.76 -0.06
N ALA A 122 -6.91 5.51 -0.49
CA ALA A 122 -7.57 4.99 -1.69
C ALA A 122 -8.56 3.85 -1.42
N LEU A 123 -8.50 3.21 -0.24
CA LEU A 123 -9.32 2.05 0.11
C LEU A 123 -10.28 2.33 1.27
N SER A 124 -11.52 1.89 1.11
CA SER A 124 -12.46 1.66 2.21
C SER A 124 -12.18 0.32 2.91
N TRP A 125 -12.85 0.06 4.04
CA TRP A 125 -12.73 -1.24 4.67
C TRP A 125 -13.36 -2.36 3.83
N SER A 126 -14.56 -2.14 3.29
CA SER A 126 -15.27 -3.14 2.48
C SER A 126 -14.46 -3.60 1.26
N GLU A 127 -13.71 -2.69 0.63
CA GLU A 127 -12.83 -3.01 -0.49
C GLU A 127 -11.59 -3.77 -0.04
N LEU A 128 -10.97 -3.40 1.09
CA LEU A 128 -9.86 -4.16 1.64
C LEU A 128 -10.26 -5.60 2.01
N GLU A 129 -11.51 -5.82 2.45
CA GLU A 129 -12.01 -7.15 2.79
C GLU A 129 -12.05 -8.11 1.60
N THR A 130 -12.15 -7.62 0.37
CA THR A 130 -12.09 -8.45 -0.83
C THR A 130 -10.74 -9.18 -0.99
N PHE A 131 -9.72 -8.77 -0.23
CA PHE A 131 -8.40 -9.39 -0.16
C PHE A 131 -8.19 -10.26 1.09
N ALA A 132 -9.22 -10.51 1.91
CA ALA A 132 -9.09 -11.24 3.17
C ALA A 132 -8.49 -12.65 3.03
N ASP A 133 -8.79 -13.35 1.94
CA ASP A 133 -8.25 -14.69 1.65
C ASP A 133 -6.85 -14.65 1.01
N ARG A 134 -6.30 -13.46 0.79
CA ARG A 134 -4.96 -13.22 0.22
C ARG A 134 -4.11 -12.44 1.23
N PRO A 135 -3.55 -13.10 2.27
CA PRO A 135 -2.82 -12.46 3.36
C PRO A 135 -1.78 -11.43 2.94
N ARG A 136 -0.97 -11.75 1.93
CA ARG A 136 0.08 -10.87 1.42
C ARG A 136 -0.52 -9.60 0.81
N ALA A 137 -1.51 -9.74 -0.07
CA ALA A 137 -2.19 -8.61 -0.69
C ALA A 137 -2.89 -7.74 0.38
N LEU A 138 -3.58 -8.34 1.35
CA LEU A 138 -4.22 -7.59 2.44
C LEU A 138 -3.21 -6.71 3.20
N LEU A 139 -2.04 -7.26 3.56
CA LEU A 139 -1.02 -6.49 4.30
C LEU A 139 -0.32 -5.44 3.44
N LEU A 140 -0.09 -5.73 2.16
CA LEU A 140 0.47 -4.76 1.21
C LEU A 140 -0.48 -3.59 0.97
N LEU A 141 -1.79 -3.82 0.93
CA LEU A 141 -2.81 -2.80 0.69
C LEU A 141 -3.27 -2.07 1.95
N LEU A 142 -3.02 -2.62 3.15
CA LEU A 142 -3.43 -2.03 4.42
C LEU A 142 -2.97 -0.57 4.61
N PRO A 143 -1.77 -0.14 4.17
CA PRO A 143 -1.37 1.25 4.23
C PRO A 143 -2.23 2.20 3.42
N MET A 144 -3.04 1.74 2.45
CA MET A 144 -3.96 2.56 1.64
C MET A 144 -5.34 2.77 2.28
N LEU A 145 -5.60 2.07 3.38
CA LEU A 145 -6.88 2.09 4.10
C LEU A 145 -7.05 3.39 4.87
N GLY A 146 -8.14 4.09 4.63
CA GLY A 146 -8.58 5.16 5.53
C GLY A 146 -10.05 5.03 5.83
N ALA A 147 -10.44 4.07 6.65
CA ALA A 147 -11.85 3.79 6.92
C ALA A 147 -12.18 3.91 8.40
N ASP A 148 -13.28 4.59 8.72
CA ASP A 148 -13.81 4.71 10.08
C ASP A 148 -14.79 3.57 10.44
N ASP A 149 -15.38 2.93 9.43
CA ASP A 149 -16.43 1.90 9.54
C ASP A 149 -15.86 0.47 9.73
N ARG A 150 -14.83 0.36 10.56
CA ARG A 150 -14.13 -0.92 10.79
C ARG A 150 -15.07 -1.95 11.45
N PRO A 151 -15.24 -3.16 10.88
CA PRO A 151 -16.04 -4.22 11.46
C PRO A 151 -15.38 -4.81 12.71
N ALA A 152 -16.20 -5.45 13.54
CA ALA A 152 -15.79 -5.97 14.84
C ALA A 152 -14.60 -6.93 14.79
N ASP A 153 -14.49 -7.76 13.73
CA ASP A 153 -13.43 -8.78 13.60
C ASP A 153 -12.22 -8.32 12.74
N ALA A 154 -12.12 -7.03 12.43
CA ALA A 154 -10.97 -6.49 11.67
C ALA A 154 -9.60 -6.91 12.24
N GLY A 155 -9.47 -6.88 13.57
CA GLY A 155 -8.26 -7.31 14.26
C GLY A 155 -7.96 -8.81 14.11
N GLY A 156 -9.00 -9.65 14.03
CA GLY A 156 -8.88 -11.08 13.78
C GLY A 156 -8.34 -11.35 12.38
N ARG A 157 -8.90 -10.69 11.36
CA ARG A 157 -8.47 -10.80 9.96
C ARG A 157 -7.02 -10.37 9.76
N VAL A 158 -6.64 -9.18 10.24
CA VAL A 158 -5.25 -8.71 10.17
C VAL A 158 -4.31 -9.64 10.94
N SER A 159 -4.72 -10.15 12.10
CA SER A 159 -3.90 -11.13 12.86
C SER A 159 -3.70 -12.44 12.10
N ALA A 160 -4.70 -12.91 11.36
CA ALA A 160 -4.61 -14.10 10.52
C ALA A 160 -3.64 -13.86 9.35
N ALA A 161 -3.75 -12.71 8.68
CA ALA A 161 -2.83 -12.35 7.59
C ALA A 161 -1.38 -12.25 8.07
N LEU A 162 -1.15 -11.58 9.22
CA LEU A 162 0.15 -11.51 9.89
C LEU A 162 0.74 -12.89 10.21
N THR A 163 -0.11 -13.82 10.64
CA THR A 163 0.33 -15.20 10.94
C THR A 163 0.79 -15.90 9.66
N ALA A 164 0.07 -15.72 8.55
CA ALA A 164 0.39 -16.34 7.27
C ALA A 164 1.71 -15.82 6.66
N VAL A 165 2.11 -14.59 6.98
CA VAL A 165 3.40 -14.03 6.53
C VAL A 165 4.55 -14.21 7.53
N GLY A 166 4.32 -14.93 8.64
CA GLY A 166 5.40 -15.39 9.51
C GLY A 166 5.53 -14.73 10.88
N VAL A 167 4.56 -13.91 11.32
CA VAL A 167 4.57 -13.36 12.69
C VAL A 167 4.60 -14.49 13.73
N ARG A 168 5.57 -14.44 14.64
CA ARG A 168 5.82 -15.49 15.64
C ARG A 168 5.23 -15.18 17.00
N ARG A 169 5.21 -13.90 17.39
CA ARG A 169 4.72 -13.44 18.71
C ARG A 169 3.95 -12.15 18.59
N ASN A 170 3.20 -11.80 19.65
CA ASN A 170 2.49 -10.52 19.76
C ASN A 170 1.54 -10.15 18.60
N ARG A 171 1.08 -11.12 17.79
CA ARG A 171 0.25 -10.87 16.58
C ARG A 171 -0.94 -9.93 16.79
N ARG A 172 -1.66 -10.07 17.91
CA ARG A 172 -2.83 -9.22 18.23
C ARG A 172 -2.42 -7.79 18.58
N LYS A 173 -1.22 -7.59 19.14
CA LYS A 173 -0.67 -6.27 19.44
C LYS A 173 -0.28 -5.58 18.14
N LEU A 174 0.47 -6.27 17.26
CA LEU A 174 0.84 -5.74 15.94
C LEU A 174 -0.39 -5.45 15.08
N ALA A 175 -1.37 -6.35 15.05
CA ALA A 175 -2.64 -6.09 14.33
C ALA A 175 -3.36 -4.83 14.86
N ARG A 176 -3.34 -4.60 16.18
CA ARG A 176 -3.95 -3.39 16.77
C ARG A 176 -3.18 -2.13 16.40
N GLU A 177 -1.86 -2.20 16.40
CA GLU A 177 -0.98 -1.11 15.97
C GLU A 177 -1.25 -0.72 14.51
N LEU A 178 -1.27 -1.69 13.59
CA LEU A 178 -1.59 -1.47 12.17
C LEU A 178 -3.02 -0.94 11.93
N LEU A 179 -3.93 -1.24 12.86
CA LEU A 179 -5.32 -0.80 12.83
C LEU A 179 -5.59 0.49 13.62
N THR A 180 -4.56 1.10 14.20
CA THR A 180 -4.68 2.35 14.94
C THR A 180 -4.66 3.50 13.94
N PRO A 181 -5.74 4.29 13.79
CA PRO A 181 -5.82 5.31 12.75
C PRO A 181 -4.69 6.35 12.81
N GLY A 182 -4.25 6.72 14.02
CA GLY A 182 -3.18 7.70 14.22
C GLY A 182 -1.79 7.26 13.73
N ASN A 183 -1.60 5.97 13.41
CA ASN A 183 -0.35 5.47 12.81
C ASN A 183 -0.37 5.57 11.28
N ARG A 184 -1.48 6.03 10.69
CA ARG A 184 -1.61 6.26 9.25
C ARG A 184 -1.60 7.75 8.98
N MET A 185 -1.02 8.13 7.85
CA MET A 185 -0.83 9.54 7.49
C MET A 185 -2.14 10.34 7.36
N TRP A 186 -3.26 9.71 7.01
CA TRP A 186 -4.58 10.36 6.89
C TRP A 186 -5.54 10.09 8.05
N GLY A 187 -5.14 9.33 9.07
CA GLY A 187 -6.03 9.03 10.20
C GLY A 187 -7.25 8.18 9.82
N SER A 188 -8.36 8.41 10.53
CA SER A 188 -9.66 7.85 10.16
C SER A 188 -10.40 8.84 9.28
N VAL A 189 -10.94 8.40 8.16
CA VAL A 189 -11.77 9.24 7.28
C VAL A 189 -13.08 8.55 6.95
N GLU A 190 -14.10 9.36 6.76
CA GLU A 190 -15.45 8.91 6.43
C GLU A 190 -15.56 8.55 4.95
N TRP A 191 -16.26 7.45 4.67
CA TRP A 191 -16.67 7.06 3.32
C TRP A 191 -18.19 7.14 3.21
N VAL A 192 -18.67 7.71 2.12
CA VAL A 192 -20.10 7.81 1.83
C VAL A 192 -20.40 7.29 0.44
N GLU A 193 -21.53 6.61 0.29
CA GLU A 193 -21.99 6.19 -1.03
C GLU A 193 -22.64 7.37 -1.77
N ARG A 194 -22.23 7.61 -3.01
CA ARG A 194 -22.88 8.58 -3.91
C ARG A 194 -22.99 7.99 -5.31
N ALA A 195 -24.22 7.92 -5.83
CA ALA A 195 -24.51 7.40 -7.15
C ALA A 195 -23.92 5.98 -7.38
N GLY A 196 -24.01 5.10 -6.37
CA GLY A 196 -23.55 3.71 -6.45
C GLY A 196 -22.04 3.52 -6.31
N ALA A 197 -21.28 4.54 -5.91
CA ALA A 197 -19.84 4.42 -5.67
C ALA A 197 -19.45 5.05 -4.33
N LEU A 198 -18.46 4.46 -3.67
CA LEU A 198 -17.87 5.01 -2.46
C LEU A 198 -17.05 6.27 -2.75
N VAL A 199 -17.24 7.28 -1.90
CA VAL A 199 -16.57 8.58 -1.93
C VAL A 199 -15.89 8.81 -0.60
N CYS A 200 -14.58 9.03 -0.64
CA CYS A 200 -13.81 9.34 0.55
C CYS A 200 -13.95 10.84 0.88
N LEU A 201 -14.31 11.19 2.10
CA LEU A 201 -14.38 12.59 2.55
C LEU A 201 -13.03 13.12 3.08
N GLY A 202 -12.00 12.28 3.08
CA GLY A 202 -10.62 12.68 3.36
C GLY A 202 -10.07 13.64 2.30
N ARG A 203 -9.57 14.80 2.74
CA ARG A 203 -9.10 15.92 1.89
C ARG A 203 -8.05 15.57 0.84
N HIS A 204 -7.27 14.51 1.06
CA HIS A 204 -6.12 14.13 0.23
C HIS A 204 -6.40 12.91 -0.65
N SER A 205 -7.64 12.38 -0.61
CA SER A 205 -8.00 11.18 -1.35
C SER A 205 -8.23 11.47 -2.82
N VAL A 206 -7.68 10.62 -3.68
CA VAL A 206 -7.98 10.62 -5.13
C VAL A 206 -9.41 10.17 -5.44
N ARG A 207 -10.16 9.72 -4.42
CA ARG A 207 -11.58 9.31 -4.49
C ARG A 207 -12.49 10.28 -3.76
N GLY A 208 -12.05 11.53 -3.63
CA GLY A 208 -12.80 12.64 -3.07
C GLY A 208 -14.05 13.02 -3.87
N PRO A 209 -14.86 13.97 -3.36
CA PRO A 209 -16.03 14.48 -4.05
C PRO A 209 -15.77 14.97 -5.48
N ASP A 210 -14.58 15.54 -5.71
CA ASP A 210 -14.15 16.11 -6.99
C ASP A 210 -13.56 15.07 -7.96
N CYS A 211 -13.44 13.81 -7.55
CA CYS A 211 -12.99 12.72 -8.42
C CYS A 211 -14.01 12.50 -9.55
N PRO A 212 -13.63 12.54 -10.85
CA PRO A 212 -14.55 12.30 -11.94
C PRO A 212 -15.29 10.95 -11.81
N PRO A 213 -16.59 10.86 -12.14
CA PRO A 213 -17.37 9.63 -11.96
C PRO A 213 -16.75 8.40 -12.62
N GLU A 214 -16.21 8.54 -13.84
CA GLU A 214 -15.55 7.45 -14.56
C GLU A 214 -14.29 6.96 -13.85
N ARG A 215 -13.47 7.87 -13.31
CA ARG A 215 -12.28 7.51 -12.53
C ARG A 215 -12.66 6.82 -11.22
N ARG A 216 -13.75 7.26 -10.60
CA ARG A 216 -14.27 6.67 -9.37
C ARG A 216 -14.80 5.26 -9.59
N ALA A 217 -15.54 5.05 -10.68
CA ALA A 217 -16.03 3.73 -11.07
C ALA A 217 -14.89 2.76 -11.38
N LEU A 218 -13.87 3.22 -12.12
CA LEU A 218 -12.66 2.45 -12.39
C LEU A 218 -11.93 2.02 -11.10
N LEU A 219 -11.78 2.93 -10.14
CA LEU A 219 -11.14 2.63 -8.86
C LEU A 219 -11.96 1.66 -8.02
N ALA A 220 -13.30 1.84 -7.98
CA ALA A 220 -14.19 0.93 -7.30
C ALA A 220 -14.10 -0.49 -7.90
N GLU A 221 -14.20 -0.61 -9.23
CA GLU A 221 -14.07 -1.89 -9.94
C GLU A 221 -12.74 -2.57 -9.64
N ALA A 222 -11.62 -1.84 -9.73
CA ALA A 222 -10.29 -2.38 -9.46
C ALA A 222 -10.19 -2.97 -8.04
N PHE A 223 -10.75 -2.29 -7.04
CA PHE A 223 -10.70 -2.74 -5.65
C PHE A 223 -11.85 -3.68 -5.25
N GLY A 224 -12.69 -4.10 -6.20
CA GLY A 224 -13.80 -5.01 -5.96
C GLY A 224 -15.01 -4.36 -5.27
N GLY A 225 -15.06 -3.03 -5.25
CA GLY A 225 -16.23 -2.25 -4.85
C GLY A 225 -17.21 -2.12 -6.02
N GLY A 226 -18.43 -2.63 -5.85
CA GLY A 226 -19.52 -2.53 -6.82
C GLY A 226 -20.86 -2.75 -6.15
#